data_AF-A0A7J5V7H6-F1
#
_entry.id   AF-A0A7J5V7H6-F1
#
_cell.length_a   1.000
_cell.length_b   1.000
_cell.length_c   1.000
_cell.angle_alpha   90.00
_cell.angle_beta   90.00
_cell.angle_gamma   90.00
#
_symmetry.space_group_name_H-M   'P 1'
#
loop_
_entity.id
_entity.type
_entity.pdbx_description
1 polymer ?
#
loop_
_entity_poly.entity_id
_entity_poly.type
_entity_poly.pdbx_seq_one_letter_code
_entity_poly.pdbx_strand_id
1 'polypeptide(L)'
;MKSKFCLTQAYTKDTGLVIVLILLLAAYWTGKSFFLPLSIAILLVVMTVPVILKPLAFVWYHFSMGLGKITNRIILTVVFVGLLIPVGVIRRCLGFDPMKRKAWKNGRNSVFTERNHIFTADDFNRPY
;
A
#
# COMPACT_ATOMS: atom_id res chain seq x y z
N MET A 1 20.77 10.56 -22.25
CA MET A 1 21.01 10.12 -20.86
C MET A 1 20.34 8.75 -20.66
N LYS A 2 20.98 7.67 -21.12
CA LYS A 2 20.48 6.28 -21.03
C LYS A 2 21.02 5.65 -19.76
N SER A 3 20.32 5.76 -18.64
CA SER A 3 20.63 4.96 -17.45
C SER A 3 20.19 3.53 -17.74
N LYS A 4 21.19 2.70 -18.07
CA LYS A 4 21.02 1.26 -18.23
C LYS A 4 20.47 0.72 -16.91
N PHE A 5 19.20 0.33 -16.92
CA PHE A 5 18.59 -0.59 -15.98
C PHE A 5 19.43 -1.87 -15.99
N CYS A 6 20.45 -1.92 -15.14
CA CYS A 6 21.17 -3.13 -14.82
C CYS A 6 20.31 -3.89 -13.83
N LEU A 7 19.26 -4.57 -14.31
CA LEU A 7 18.68 -5.66 -13.53
C LEU A 7 19.82 -6.66 -13.35
N THR A 8 20.39 -6.68 -12.15
CA THR A 8 21.49 -7.57 -11.76
C THR A 8 21.18 -8.97 -12.25
N GLN A 9 22.15 -9.66 -12.87
CA GLN A 9 21.99 -11.01 -13.42
C GLN A 9 21.31 -11.99 -12.45
N ALA A 10 21.49 -11.78 -11.14
CA ALA A 10 20.80 -12.51 -10.06
C ALA A 10 19.27 -12.38 -10.15
N TYR A 11 18.71 -11.17 -10.28
CA TYR A 11 17.27 -10.95 -10.36
C TYR A 11 16.61 -11.65 -11.56
N THR A 12 17.31 -11.72 -12.70
CA THR A 12 16.80 -12.43 -13.89
C THR A 12 16.77 -13.95 -13.64
N LYS A 13 17.80 -14.50 -12.96
CA LYS A 13 17.85 -15.92 -12.59
C LYS A 13 16.79 -16.28 -11.57
N ASP A 14 16.60 -15.45 -10.53
CA ASP A 14 15.62 -15.68 -9.47
C ASP A 14 14.19 -15.64 -10.03
N THR A 15 13.89 -14.69 -10.91
CA THR A 15 12.57 -14.60 -11.56
C THR A 15 12.33 -15.82 -12.47
N GLY A 16 13.35 -16.28 -13.19
CA GLY A 16 13.28 -17.50 -14.01
C GLY A 16 13.00 -18.75 -13.16
N LEU A 17 13.67 -18.89 -12.01
CA LEU A 17 13.45 -19.99 -11.05
C LEU A 17 12.02 -19.98 -10.48
N VAL A 18 11.48 -18.80 -10.13
CA VAL A 18 10.11 -18.67 -9.61
C VAL A 18 9.07 -19.09 -10.66
N ILE A 19 9.25 -18.69 -11.93
CA ILE A 19 8.34 -19.08 -13.02
C ILE A 19 8.37 -20.60 -13.22
N VAL A 20 9.56 -21.21 -13.22
CA VAL A 20 9.74 -22.66 -13.31
C VAL A 20 9.05 -23.37 -12.14
N LEU A 21 9.21 -22.86 -10.92
CA LEU A 21 8.59 -23.43 -9.72
C LEU A 21 7.05 -23.37 -9.78
N ILE A 22 6.49 -22.25 -10.22
CA ILE A 22 5.03 -22.09 -10.40
C ILE A 22 4.51 -23.10 -11.43
N LEU A 23 5.22 -23.27 -12.54
CA LEU A 23 4.82 -24.20 -13.61
C LEU A 23 4.89 -25.65 -13.14
N LEU A 24 5.89 -25.99 -12.32
CA LEU A 24 6.06 -27.31 -11.72
C LEU A 24 4.95 -27.61 -10.69
N LEU A 25 4.57 -26.62 -9.85
CA LEU A 25 3.41 -26.73 -8.97
C LEU A 25 2.12 -26.92 -9.76
N ALA A 26 1.91 -26.17 -10.84
CA ALA A 26 0.73 -26.28 -11.68
C ALA A 26 0.67 -27.65 -12.39
N ALA A 27 1.80 -28.17 -12.87
CA ALA A 27 1.90 -29.50 -13.46
C ALA A 27 1.60 -30.60 -12.43
N TYR A 28 2.10 -30.46 -11.20
CA TYR A 28 1.81 -31.36 -10.09
C TYR A 28 0.32 -31.37 -9.74
N TRP A 29 -0.33 -30.20 -9.72
CA TRP A 29 -1.74 -30.09 -9.39
C TRP A 29 -2.69 -30.59 -10.50
N THR A 30 -2.27 -30.48 -11.77
CA THR A 30 -3.12 -30.81 -12.93
C THR A 30 -3.07 -32.30 -13.30
N GLY A 31 -2.06 -33.07 -12.84
CA GLY A 31 -1.97 -34.52 -13.01
C GLY A 31 -1.92 -35.01 -14.47
N LYS A 32 -1.71 -34.10 -15.43
CA LYS A 32 -1.84 -34.34 -16.87
C LYS A 32 -0.45 -34.40 -17.50
N SER A 33 -0.03 -35.59 -17.95
CA SER A 33 1.34 -35.91 -18.43
C SER A 33 1.89 -35.00 -19.54
N PHE A 34 1.04 -34.18 -20.18
CA PHE A 34 1.43 -33.27 -21.27
C PHE A 34 2.15 -31.99 -20.78
N PHE A 35 1.94 -31.57 -19.52
CA PHE A 35 2.54 -30.35 -18.97
C PHE A 35 3.97 -30.54 -18.43
N LEU A 36 4.36 -31.80 -18.18
CA LEU A 36 5.69 -32.18 -17.70
C LEU A 36 6.82 -31.88 -18.70
N PRO A 37 6.76 -32.33 -19.98
CA PRO A 37 7.82 -32.06 -20.94
C PRO A 37 7.92 -30.57 -21.28
N LEU A 38 6.79 -29.84 -21.28
CA LEU A 38 6.75 -28.40 -21.52
C LEU A 38 7.46 -27.63 -20.40
N SER A 39 7.27 -28.05 -19.14
CA SER A 39 7.94 -27.45 -17.98
C SER A 39 9.44 -27.71 -17.98
N ILE A 40 9.86 -28.93 -18.35
CA ILE A 40 11.28 -29.29 -18.50
C ILE A 40 11.92 -28.50 -19.64
N ALA A 41 11.24 -28.34 -20.78
CA ALA A 41 11.75 -27.56 -21.90
C ALA A 41 11.93 -26.08 -21.54
N ILE A 42 10.98 -25.48 -20.81
CA ILE A 42 11.08 -24.11 -20.32
C ILE A 42 12.19 -23.96 -19.27
N LEU A 43 12.36 -24.94 -18.37
CA LEU A 43 13.45 -24.97 -17.39
C LEU A 43 14.82 -25.02 -18.08
N LEU A 44 14.95 -25.83 -19.13
CA LEU A 44 16.13 -25.87 -19.99
C LEU A 44 16.37 -24.52 -20.65
N VAL A 45 15.35 -23.88 -21.22
CA VAL A 45 15.48 -22.54 -21.83
C VAL A 45 15.91 -21.49 -20.79
N VAL A 46 15.39 -21.57 -19.55
CA VAL A 46 15.78 -20.71 -18.43
C VAL A 46 17.27 -20.87 -18.08
N MET A 47 17.80 -22.10 -18.11
CA MET A 47 19.22 -22.35 -17.88
C MET A 47 20.11 -21.93 -19.05
N THR A 48 19.71 -22.18 -20.29
CA THR A 48 20.59 -22.01 -21.46
C THR A 48 20.64 -20.57 -21.96
N VAL A 49 19.51 -19.83 -21.95
CA VAL A 49 19.45 -18.45 -22.47
C VAL A 49 18.55 -17.57 -21.60
N PRO A 50 19.05 -17.03 -20.48
CA PRO A 50 18.30 -16.09 -19.63
C PRO A 50 18.00 -14.75 -20.32
N VAL A 51 18.61 -14.49 -21.49
CA VAL A 51 18.43 -13.26 -22.27
C VAL A 51 17.02 -13.18 -22.87
N ILE A 52 16.40 -14.31 -23.25
CA ILE A 52 15.06 -14.36 -23.83
C ILE A 52 13.98 -14.11 -22.76
N LEU A 53 14.28 -14.40 -21.49
CA LEU A 53 13.38 -14.13 -20.36
C LEU A 53 13.40 -12.68 -19.88
N LYS A 54 14.36 -11.85 -20.31
CA LYS A 54 14.43 -10.43 -19.95
C LYS A 54 13.13 -9.64 -20.23
N PRO A 55 12.52 -9.70 -21.43
CA PRO A 55 11.25 -9.00 -21.69
C PRO A 55 10.10 -9.51 -20.80
N LEU A 56 10.04 -10.81 -20.51
CA LEU A 56 9.02 -11.37 -19.63
C LEU A 56 9.23 -10.92 -18.17
N ALA A 57 10.46 -10.97 -17.68
CA ALA A 57 10.83 -10.48 -16.36
C ALA A 57 10.54 -8.98 -16.21
N PHE A 58 10.70 -8.19 -17.27
CA PHE A 58 10.34 -6.78 -17.28
C PHE A 58 8.84 -6.57 -17.12
N VAL A 59 8.01 -7.31 -17.86
CA VAL A 59 6.54 -7.25 -17.72
C VAL A 59 6.13 -7.67 -16.31
N TRP A 60 6.70 -8.77 -15.80
CA TRP A 60 6.43 -9.27 -14.45
C TRP A 60 6.84 -8.28 -13.36
N TYR A 61 7.99 -7.63 -13.53
CA TYR A 61 8.49 -6.60 -12.62
C TYR A 61 7.54 -5.39 -12.58
N HIS A 62 7.09 -4.91 -13.74
CA HIS A 62 6.11 -3.83 -13.82
C HIS A 62 4.76 -4.19 -13.19
N PHE A 63 4.29 -5.43 -13.39
CA PHE A 63 3.10 -5.94 -12.74
C PHE A 63 3.24 -5.95 -11.21
N SER A 64 4.35 -6.50 -10.71
CA SER A 64 4.65 -6.56 -9.27
C SER A 64 4.79 -5.16 -8.65
N MET A 65 5.39 -4.22 -9.37
CA MET A 65 5.52 -2.82 -8.94
C MET A 65 4.16 -2.12 -8.90
N GLY A 66 3.26 -2.44 -9.84
CA GLY A 66 1.86 -1.99 -9.82
C GLY A 66 1.11 -2.52 -8.60
N LEU A 67 1.23 -3.82 -8.33
CA LEU A 67 0.67 -4.45 -7.12
C LEU A 67 1.21 -3.80 -5.85
N GLY A 68 2.52 -3.54 -5.76
CA GLY A 68 3.12 -2.88 -4.60
C GLY A 68 2.50 -1.51 -4.29
N LYS A 69 2.22 -0.70 -5.32
CA LYS A 69 1.52 0.60 -5.15
C LYS A 69 0.11 0.43 -4.63
N ILE A 70 -0.63 -0.56 -5.13
CA ILE A 70 -2.00 -0.86 -4.72
C ILE A 70 -2.02 -1.37 -3.28
N THR A 71 -1.14 -2.32 -2.94
CA THR A 71 -1.01 -2.88 -1.60
C THR A 71 -0.72 -1.81 -0.56
N ASN A 72 0.18 -0.86 -0.86
CA ASN A 72 0.43 0.25 0.06
C ASN A 72 -0.83 1.08 0.36
N ARG A 73 -1.63 1.38 -0.68
CA ARG A 73 -2.92 2.08 -0.51
C ARG A 73 -3.93 1.25 0.28
N ILE A 74 -3.96 -0.06 0.04
CA ILE A 74 -4.85 -0.99 0.77
C ILE A 74 -4.46 -1.02 2.25
N ILE A 75 -3.19 -1.22 2.57
CA ILE A 75 -2.69 -1.26 3.96
C ILE A 75 -3.07 0.03 4.69
N LEU A 76 -2.79 1.19 4.09
CA LEU A 76 -3.17 2.50 4.66
C LEU A 76 -4.68 2.61 4.91
N THR A 77 -5.50 2.19 3.93
CA THR A 77 -6.96 2.20 4.07
C THR A 77 -7.42 1.29 5.20
N VAL A 78 -6.89 0.07 5.27
CA VAL A 78 -7.24 -0.92 6.29
C VAL A 78 -6.85 -0.42 7.68
N VAL A 79 -5.66 0.15 7.84
CA VAL A 79 -5.22 0.75 9.11
C VAL A 79 -6.11 1.94 9.49
N PHE A 80 -6.44 2.81 8.53
CA PHE A 80 -7.32 3.93 8.80
C PHE A 80 -8.72 3.48 9.25
N VAL A 81 -9.31 2.54 8.53
CA VAL A 81 -10.66 2.03 8.84
C VAL A 81 -10.65 1.18 10.11
N GLY A 82 -9.63 0.36 10.32
CA GLY A 82 -9.52 -0.55 11.45
C GLY A 82 -9.07 0.09 12.76
N LEU A 83 -8.33 1.20 12.71
CA LEU A 83 -7.82 1.89 13.90
C LEU A 83 -8.44 3.28 14.09
N LEU A 84 -8.31 4.17 13.10
CA LEU A 84 -8.71 5.57 13.27
C LEU A 84 -10.23 5.74 13.37
N ILE A 85 -11.00 5.02 12.53
CA ILE A 85 -12.46 5.10 12.57
C ILE A 85 -13.04 4.61 13.91
N PRO A 86 -12.70 3.43 14.45
CA PRO A 86 -13.25 2.99 15.74
C PRO A 86 -12.83 3.91 16.88
N VAL A 87 -11.59 4.42 16.89
CA VAL A 87 -11.17 5.43 17.89
C VAL A 87 -12.06 6.68 17.81
N GLY A 88 -12.36 7.17 16.62
CA GLY A 88 -13.27 8.30 16.41
C GLY A 88 -14.71 8.00 16.84
N VAL A 89 -15.21 6.79 16.54
CA VAL A 89 -16.55 6.34 16.93
C VAL A 89 -16.64 6.19 18.46
N ILE A 90 -15.66 5.57 19.11
CA ILE A 90 -15.59 5.44 20.57
C ILE A 90 -15.61 6.82 21.21
N ARG A 91 -14.75 7.75 20.77
CA ARG A 91 -14.74 9.14 21.26
C ARG A 91 -16.09 9.84 21.08
N ARG A 92 -16.78 9.58 19.95
CA ARG A 92 -18.10 10.13 19.66
C ARG A 92 -19.20 9.53 20.55
N CYS A 93 -19.15 8.22 20.82
CA CYS A 93 -20.07 7.54 21.73
C CYS A 93 -19.87 8.00 23.17
N LEU A 94 -18.62 8.27 23.60
CA LEU A 94 -18.28 8.84 24.90
C LEU A 94 -18.76 10.31 25.07
N GLY A 95 -19.37 10.92 24.05
CA GLY A 95 -19.97 12.25 24.17
C GLY A 95 -18.98 13.41 24.16
N PHE A 96 -17.70 13.17 23.84
CA PHE A 96 -16.72 14.23 23.67
C PHE A 96 -17.05 15.06 22.41
N ASP A 97 -17.72 16.18 22.61
CA ASP A 97 -18.02 17.19 21.58
C ASP A 97 -17.11 18.43 21.81
N PRO A 98 -15.83 18.39 21.40
CA PRO A 98 -14.90 19.49 21.63
C PRO A 98 -15.31 20.79 20.93
N MET A 99 -16.11 20.70 19.86
CA MET A 99 -16.56 21.84 19.07
C MET A 99 -17.99 22.28 19.42
N LYS A 100 -18.60 21.72 20.48
CA LYS A 100 -19.99 22.02 20.88
C LYS A 100 -20.97 22.02 19.69
N ARG A 101 -20.79 21.10 18.73
CA ARG A 101 -21.55 21.05 17.46
C ARG A 101 -23.05 20.90 17.69
N LYS A 102 -23.46 20.20 18.74
CA LYS A 102 -24.87 20.07 19.11
C LYS A 102 -25.48 21.40 19.57
N ALA A 103 -24.72 22.20 20.33
CA ALA A 103 -25.17 23.52 20.81
C ALA A 103 -25.29 24.53 19.65
N TRP A 104 -24.38 24.49 18.68
CA TRP A 104 -24.43 25.32 17.49
C TRP A 104 -25.66 25.03 16.59
N LYS A 105 -26.03 23.75 16.42
CA LYS A 105 -27.18 23.39 15.57
C LYS A 105 -28.54 23.74 16.18
N ASN A 106 -28.65 23.75 17.51
CA ASN A 106 -29.92 23.89 18.21
C ASN A 106 -30.17 25.31 18.77
N GLY A 107 -29.19 26.22 18.68
CA GLY A 107 -29.31 27.59 19.20
C GLY A 107 -28.84 28.65 18.20
N ARG A 108 -29.32 29.88 18.34
CA ARG A 108 -28.81 31.06 17.60
C ARG A 108 -27.58 31.70 18.26
N ASN A 109 -27.14 31.16 19.39
CA ASN A 109 -26.06 31.73 20.21
C ASN A 109 -24.69 31.25 19.73
N SER A 110 -23.69 32.13 19.81
CA SER A 110 -22.31 31.82 19.46
C SER A 110 -21.72 30.74 20.39
N VAL A 111 -21.01 29.77 19.81
CA VAL A 111 -20.23 28.76 20.58
C VAL A 111 -18.85 29.27 20.98
N PHE A 112 -18.45 30.43 20.45
CA PHE A 112 -17.20 31.07 20.85
C PHE A 112 -17.32 31.55 22.29
N THR A 113 -16.23 31.40 23.04
CA THR A 113 -16.16 31.94 24.40
C THR A 113 -15.88 33.42 24.28
N GLU A 114 -16.81 34.27 24.74
CA GLU A 114 -16.58 35.72 24.74
C GLU A 114 -15.47 36.04 25.74
N ARG A 115 -14.37 36.61 25.24
CA ARG A 115 -13.27 37.08 26.07
C ARG A 115 -13.50 38.54 26.45
N ASN A 116 -14.40 38.78 27.39
CA ASN A 116 -14.64 40.11 27.98
C ASN A 116 -13.53 40.45 28.99
N HIS A 117 -12.30 40.62 28.52
CA HIS A 117 -11.17 41.11 29.30
C HIS A 117 -10.54 42.31 28.61
N ILE A 118 -10.03 43.25 29.39
CA ILE A 118 -9.39 44.47 28.89
C ILE A 118 -7.94 44.12 28.56
N PHE A 119 -7.62 44.14 27.27
CA PHE A 119 -6.26 43.86 26.78
C PHE A 119 -5.27 44.86 27.36
N THR A 120 -4.28 44.36 28.09
CA THR A 120 -3.22 45.17 28.69
C THR A 120 -1.89 44.91 27.98
N ALA A 121 -0.93 45.83 28.08
CA ALA A 121 0.41 45.67 27.48
C ALA A 121 1.11 44.36 27.92
N ASP A 122 0.80 43.84 29.12
CA ASP A 122 1.33 42.56 29.60
C ASP A 122 0.80 41.33 28.83
N ASP A 123 -0.36 41.40 28.18
CA ASP A 123 -0.92 40.29 27.38
C ASP A 123 -0.09 40.03 26.11
N PHE A 124 0.66 41.02 25.63
CA PHE A 124 1.61 40.81 24.52
C PHE A 124 2.73 39.84 24.88
N ASN A 125 3.08 39.74 26.17
CA ASN A 125 4.13 38.85 26.63
C ASN A 125 3.63 37.41 26.86
N ARG A 126 2.32 37.20 26.96
CA ARG A 126 1.69 35.87 27.16
C ARG A 126 0.41 35.73 26.31
N PRO A 127 0.55 35.50 25.00
CA PRO A 127 -0.56 35.56 24.06
C PRO A 127 -1.50 34.33 24.04
N TYR A 128 -1.24 33.28 24.82
CA TYR A 128 -2.00 32.02 24.88
C TYR A 128 -2.26 31.57 26.31
#